data_AF-A0A4S3JB73-F1
#
_entry.id   AF-A0A4S3JB73-F1
#
_cell.length_a   1.000
_cell.length_b   1.000
_cell.length_c   1.000
_cell.angle_alpha   90.00
_cell.angle_beta   90.00
_cell.angle_gamma   90.00
#
_symmetry.space_group_name_H-M   'P 1'
#
loop_
_entity.id
_entity.type
_entity.pdbx_description
1 polymer ?
#
loop_
_entity_poly.entity_id
_entity_poly.type
_entity_poly.pdbx_seq_one_letter_code
_entity_poly.pdbx_strand_id
1 'polypeptide(L)'
;METARALVAELVLAVAYTRAQGFVNGDIHLGNALICLTTSFDRLSVEKLYDKFGEPDTEPVMRLDGQPLPVDLPLHGTVPVWLGKKANKVELSEAHLLLSDSGEAFSHTEPQAEVTWGSMQGTSFCLTR
;
A
#
# COMPACT_ATOMS: atom_id res chain seq x y z
N MET A 1 -4.38 -8.38 23.40
CA MET A 1 -5.69 -7.78 23.04
C MET A 1 -5.62 -6.26 23.01
N GLU A 2 -4.82 -5.63 23.87
CA GLU A 2 -4.65 -4.17 23.93
C GLU A 2 -4.06 -3.57 22.63
N THR A 3 -3.00 -4.14 22.06
CA THR A 3 -2.41 -3.70 20.79
C THR A 3 -3.43 -3.65 19.66
N ALA A 4 -4.25 -4.69 19.51
CA ALA A 4 -5.27 -4.75 18.47
C ALA A 4 -6.34 -3.65 18.66
N ARG A 5 -6.73 -3.37 19.91
CA ARG A 5 -7.67 -2.27 20.21
C ARG A 5 -7.07 -0.91 19.89
N ALA A 6 -5.79 -0.70 20.18
CA ALA A 6 -5.09 0.54 19.84
C ALA A 6 -5.03 0.76 18.32
N LEU A 7 -4.63 -0.27 17.56
CA LEU A 7 -4.61 -0.21 16.09
C LEU A 7 -6.00 0.06 15.49
N VAL A 8 -7.05 -0.59 15.99
CA VAL A 8 -8.42 -0.31 15.55
C VAL A 8 -8.83 1.13 15.87
N ALA A 9 -8.48 1.64 17.05
CA ALA A 9 -8.78 3.02 17.42
C ALA A 9 -8.07 4.03 16.49
N GLU A 10 -6.80 3.82 16.18
CA GLU A 10 -6.05 4.68 15.25
C GLU A 10 -6.59 4.60 13.82
N LEU A 11 -7.00 3.43 13.34
CA LEU A 11 -7.67 3.30 12.04
C LEU A 11 -8.96 4.10 11.98
N VAL A 12 -9.80 4.02 13.03
CA VAL A 12 -11.04 4.81 13.13
C VAL A 12 -10.73 6.30 13.11
N LEU A 13 -9.69 6.74 13.83
CA LEU A 13 -9.26 8.15 13.84
C LEU A 13 -8.76 8.61 12.47
N ALA A 14 -7.95 7.81 11.78
CA ALA A 14 -7.47 8.11 10.44
C ALA A 14 -8.63 8.26 9.44
N VAL A 15 -9.59 7.32 9.45
CA VAL A 15 -10.79 7.39 8.59
C VAL A 15 -11.64 8.62 8.93
N ALA A 16 -11.87 8.88 10.22
CA ALA A 16 -12.64 10.05 10.66
C ALA A 16 -11.97 11.35 10.22
N TYR A 17 -10.64 11.42 10.30
CA TYR A 17 -9.86 12.56 9.85
C TYR A 17 -9.99 12.76 8.32
N THR A 18 -9.76 11.72 7.52
CA THR A 18 -9.90 11.79 6.05
C THR A 18 -11.30 12.26 5.64
N ARG A 19 -12.33 11.75 6.32
CA ARG A 19 -13.71 12.22 6.15
C ARG A 19 -13.88 13.68 6.51
N ALA A 20 -13.32 14.15 7.62
CA ALA A 20 -13.39 15.57 7.99
C ALA A 20 -12.70 16.48 6.96
N GLN A 21 -11.73 15.95 6.20
CA GLN A 21 -11.06 16.67 5.10
C GLN A 21 -11.83 16.68 3.77
N GLY A 22 -13.03 16.09 3.69
CA GLY A 22 -13.79 16.05 2.44
C GLY A 22 -13.62 14.76 1.64
N PHE A 23 -12.81 13.81 2.09
CA PHE A 23 -12.45 12.61 1.32
C PHE A 23 -12.96 11.32 1.95
N VAL A 24 -13.22 10.31 1.12
CA VAL A 24 -13.49 8.94 1.53
C VAL A 24 -12.47 8.04 0.87
N ASN A 25 -11.79 7.20 1.65
CA ASN A 25 -10.89 6.19 1.09
C ASN A 25 -11.74 5.05 0.51
N GLY A 26 -11.60 4.80 -0.80
CA GLY A 26 -12.34 3.78 -1.53
C GLY A 26 -11.79 2.35 -1.37
N ASP A 27 -10.64 2.18 -0.73
CA ASP A 27 -9.88 0.93 -0.69
C ASP A 27 -9.29 0.63 0.70
N ILE A 28 -10.16 0.62 1.72
CA ILE A 28 -9.75 0.28 3.09
C ILE A 28 -9.67 -1.25 3.25
N HIS A 29 -8.45 -1.77 3.24
CA HIS A 29 -8.14 -3.17 3.61
C HIS A 29 -6.83 -3.24 4.41
N LEU A 30 -6.51 -4.43 4.93
CA LEU A 30 -5.31 -4.62 5.79
C LEU A 30 -3.98 -4.30 5.10
N GLY A 31 -3.92 -4.31 3.76
CA GLY A 31 -2.73 -3.94 3.01
C GLY A 31 -2.43 -2.43 3.05
N ASN A 32 -3.46 -1.61 3.19
CA ASN A 32 -3.37 -0.15 3.26
C ASN A 32 -3.33 0.36 4.71
N ALA A 33 -3.46 -0.52 5.69
CA ALA A 33 -3.36 -0.23 7.12
C ALA A 33 -1.94 -0.55 7.62
N LEU A 34 -1.01 0.37 7.38
CA LEU A 34 0.41 0.16 7.64
C LEU A 34 0.74 0.40 9.12
N ILE A 35 1.62 -0.42 9.68
CA ILE A 35 2.22 -0.16 10.99
C ILE A 35 3.58 0.48 10.73
N CYS A 36 3.81 1.66 11.31
CA CYS A 36 5.06 2.39 11.09
C CYS A 36 6.28 1.54 11.46
N LEU A 37 7.24 1.48 10.54
CA LEU A 37 8.53 0.89 10.82
C LEU A 37 9.24 1.71 11.90
N THR A 38 9.96 1.03 12.78
CA THR A 38 10.76 1.69 13.82
C THR A 38 11.76 2.68 13.21
N THR A 39 12.01 3.81 13.86
CA THR A 39 12.97 4.86 13.42
C THR A 39 14.40 4.36 13.15
N SER A 40 14.74 3.15 13.59
CA SER A 40 16.00 2.49 13.22
C SER A 40 16.06 2.08 11.75
N PHE A 41 14.92 1.92 11.07
CA PHE A 41 14.86 1.54 9.66
C PHE A 41 15.41 2.64 8.75
N ASP A 42 15.07 3.89 9.01
CA ASP A 42 15.57 5.08 8.28
C ASP A 42 17.08 5.29 8.42
N ARG A 43 17.73 4.57 9.35
CA ARG A 43 19.17 4.66 9.63
C ARG A 43 19.96 3.50 9.03
N LEU A 44 19.31 2.55 8.38
CA LEU A 44 19.99 1.43 7.71
C LEU A 44 20.59 1.92 6.39
N SER A 45 21.83 1.50 6.11
CA SER A 45 22.38 1.63 4.75
C SER A 45 21.73 0.58 3.83
N VAL A 46 21.87 0.76 2.52
CA VAL A 46 21.36 -0.17 1.51
C VAL A 46 21.94 -1.57 1.72
N GLU A 47 23.24 -1.67 2.00
CA GLU A 47 23.91 -2.96 2.25
C GLU A 47 23.31 -3.67 3.47
N LYS A 48 23.04 -2.93 4.56
CA LYS A 48 22.41 -3.51 5.76
C LYS A 48 20.96 -3.91 5.54
N LEU A 49 20.26 -3.26 4.61
CA LEU A 49 18.93 -3.68 4.20
C LEU A 49 19.01 -5.03 3.47
N TYR A 50 19.95 -5.18 2.54
CA TYR A 50 20.14 -6.44 1.80
C TYR A 50 20.65 -7.57 2.70
N ASP A 51 21.58 -7.32 3.62
CA ASP A 51 22.03 -8.31 4.59
C ASP A 51 20.87 -8.86 5.44
N LYS A 52 19.87 -8.00 5.74
CA LYS A 52 18.76 -8.34 6.62
C LYS A 52 17.57 -8.97 5.89
N PHE A 53 17.28 -8.51 4.67
CA PHE A 53 16.05 -8.85 3.94
C PHE A 53 16.29 -9.57 2.61
N GLY A 54 17.55 -9.72 2.20
CA GLY A 54 17.94 -10.25 0.89
C GLY A 54 18.12 -9.16 -0.17
N GLU A 55 18.76 -9.54 -1.27
CA GLU A 55 18.78 -8.69 -2.47
C GLU A 55 17.38 -8.62 -3.11
N PRO A 56 17.06 -7.55 -3.84
CA PRO A 56 15.76 -7.41 -4.49
C PRO A 56 15.56 -8.47 -5.57
N ASP A 57 14.49 -9.26 -5.44
CA ASP A 57 14.07 -10.19 -6.47
C ASP A 57 13.36 -9.43 -7.61
N THR A 58 13.56 -9.88 -8.85
CA THR A 58 12.93 -9.28 -10.04
C THR A 58 12.19 -10.32 -10.85
N GLU A 59 11.08 -9.91 -11.44
CA GLU A 59 10.22 -10.75 -12.29
C GLU A 59 9.99 -10.05 -13.63
N PRO A 60 9.86 -10.81 -14.74
CA PRO A 60 9.59 -10.22 -16.03
C PRO A 60 8.21 -9.56 -16.06
N VAL A 61 8.16 -8.35 -16.60
CA VAL A 61 6.87 -7.71 -16.90
C VAL A 61 6.27 -8.42 -18.12
N MET A 62 5.01 -8.82 -18.03
CA MET A 62 4.30 -9.48 -19.12
C MET A 62 2.97 -8.80 -19.37
N ARG A 63 2.63 -8.62 -20.65
CA ARG A 63 1.29 -8.17 -21.03
C ARG A 63 0.32 -9.32 -20.86
N LEU A 64 -0.87 -9.03 -20.34
CA LEU A 64 -1.94 -10.02 -20.17
C LEU A 64 -2.43 -10.61 -21.50
N ASP A 65 -2.28 -9.86 -22.60
CA ASP A 65 -2.62 -10.30 -23.96
C ASP A 65 -1.50 -11.09 -24.66
N GLY A 66 -0.37 -11.34 -23.98
CA GLY A 66 0.78 -12.10 -24.50
C GLY A 66 1.59 -11.40 -25.60
N GLN A 67 1.28 -10.15 -25.92
CA GLN A 67 2.01 -9.39 -26.93
C GLN A 67 3.37 -8.89 -26.40
N PRO A 68 4.30 -8.49 -27.29
CA PRO A 68 5.56 -7.88 -26.88
C PRO A 68 5.35 -6.59 -26.09
N LEU A 69 6.23 -6.34 -25.12
CA LEU A 69 6.28 -5.06 -24.43
C LEU A 69 6.73 -3.94 -25.39
N PRO A 70 6.13 -2.74 -25.31
CA PRO A 70 6.69 -1.54 -25.92
C PRO A 70 8.11 -1.27 -25.43
N VAL A 71 8.93 -0.64 -26.28
CA VAL A 71 10.33 -0.30 -25.98
C VAL A 71 10.46 0.62 -24.75
N ASP A 72 9.42 1.41 -24.46
CA ASP A 72 9.43 2.39 -23.38
C ASP A 72 9.02 1.83 -22.01
N LEU A 73 8.71 0.53 -21.92
CA LEU A 73 8.34 -0.11 -20.65
C LEU A 73 9.51 -0.87 -20.02
N PRO A 74 9.59 -0.91 -18.68
CA PRO A 74 10.57 -1.73 -17.99
C PRO A 74 10.32 -3.22 -18.30
N LEU A 75 11.40 -3.94 -18.62
CA LEU A 75 11.34 -5.38 -18.90
C LEU A 75 11.13 -6.23 -17.65
N HIS A 76 11.49 -5.69 -16.47
CA HIS A 76 11.39 -6.37 -15.19
C HIS A 76 10.81 -5.43 -14.13
N GLY A 77 10.04 -5.99 -13.21
CA GLY A 77 9.58 -5.34 -12.00
C GLY A 77 10.26 -5.95 -10.78
N THR A 78 10.54 -5.13 -9.77
CA THR A 78 11.04 -5.61 -8.48
C THR A 78 9.88 -6.09 -7.62
N VAL A 79 10.01 -7.29 -7.06
CA VAL A 79 9.01 -7.87 -6.16
C VAL A 79 9.13 -7.21 -4.79
N PRO A 80 8.02 -6.80 -4.15
CA PRO A 80 8.06 -6.23 -2.81
C PRO A 80 8.52 -7.28 -1.79
N VAL A 81 9.49 -6.89 -0.95
CA VAL A 81 9.96 -7.72 0.16
C VAL A 81 9.05 -7.54 1.39
N TRP A 82 8.80 -8.62 2.13
CA TRP A 82 8.04 -8.55 3.38
C TRP A 82 8.88 -7.97 4.52
N LEU A 83 8.66 -6.70 4.84
CA LEU A 83 9.31 -5.99 5.95
C LEU A 83 8.57 -6.13 7.30
N GLY A 84 7.42 -6.80 7.29
CA GLY A 84 6.54 -6.91 8.45
C GLY A 84 6.99 -7.95 9.48
N LYS A 85 6.28 -7.99 10.60
CA LYS A 85 6.41 -9.01 11.65
C LYS A 85 5.10 -9.76 11.85
N LYS A 86 5.14 -10.89 12.55
CA LYS A 86 3.91 -11.61 12.94
C LYS A 86 3.05 -10.71 13.83
N ALA A 87 1.72 -10.74 13.64
CA ALA A 87 0.79 -9.88 14.38
C ALA A 87 0.91 -10.02 15.91
N ASN A 88 1.19 -11.23 16.41
CA ASN A 88 1.39 -11.50 17.83
C ASN A 88 2.73 -10.99 18.40
N LYS A 89 3.59 -10.39 17.58
CA LYS A 89 4.85 -9.75 17.97
C LYS A 89 4.81 -8.23 17.87
N VAL A 90 3.64 -7.65 17.56
CA VAL A 90 3.44 -6.21 17.55
C VAL A 90 3.20 -5.76 18.98
N GLU A 91 4.11 -4.95 19.50
CA GLU A 91 4.00 -4.40 20.86
C GLU A 91 3.06 -3.21 20.88
N LEU A 92 2.47 -2.92 22.03
CA LEU A 92 1.56 -1.77 22.18
C LEU A 92 2.26 -0.44 21.85
N SER A 93 3.55 -0.30 22.16
CA SER A 93 4.35 0.88 21.83
C SER A 93 4.58 1.09 20.33
N GLU A 94 4.27 0.07 19.51
CA GLU A 94 4.38 0.12 18.06
C GLU A 94 3.01 0.21 17.39
N ALA A 95 1.92 0.27 18.17
CA ALA A 95 0.57 0.44 17.66
C ALA A 95 0.36 1.89 17.21
N HIS A 96 1.05 2.22 16.11
CA HIS A 96 1.00 3.47 15.36
C HIS A 96 0.71 3.14 13.90
N LEU A 97 -0.55 3.34 13.51
CA LEU A 97 -1.13 2.97 12.25
C LEU A 97 -1.17 4.18 11.31
N LEU A 98 -0.73 3.95 10.08
CA LEU A 98 -0.85 4.86 8.97
C LEU A 98 -1.82 4.28 7.95
N LEU A 99 -2.89 5.02 7.65
CA LEU A 99 -3.77 4.71 6.52
C LEU A 99 -3.11 5.25 5.25
N SER A 100 -2.70 4.34 4.38
CA SER A 100 -2.04 4.63 3.10
C SER A 100 -3.02 4.45 1.93
N ASP A 101 -2.49 4.72 0.74
CA ASP A 101 -3.12 4.59 -0.56
C ASP A 101 -4.44 5.35 -0.71
N SER A 102 -4.32 6.52 -1.35
CA SER A 102 -5.45 7.38 -1.70
C SER A 102 -5.71 7.38 -3.21
N GLY A 103 -5.17 6.40 -3.95
CA GLY A 103 -5.38 6.31 -5.41
C GLY A 103 -6.86 6.14 -5.79
N GLU A 104 -7.62 5.50 -4.90
CA GLU A 104 -9.07 5.27 -5.03
C GLU A 104 -9.90 6.20 -4.11
N ALA A 105 -9.30 7.26 -3.56
CA ALA A 105 -10.01 8.20 -2.71
C ALA A 105 -10.89 9.15 -3.53
N PHE A 106 -12.08 9.47 -3.02
CA PHE A 106 -13.01 10.39 -3.69
C PHE A 106 -13.51 11.47 -2.73
N SER A 107 -13.80 12.64 -3.30
CA SER A 107 -14.50 13.70 -2.58
C SER A 107 -15.94 13.28 -2.33
N HIS A 108 -16.43 13.41 -1.10
CA HIS A 108 -17.85 13.16 -0.78
C HIS A 108 -18.69 14.44 -0.79
N THR A 109 -18.07 15.59 -1.05
CA THR A 109 -18.74 16.90 -1.17
C THR A 109 -18.94 17.32 -2.62
N GLU A 110 -18.20 16.73 -3.55
CA GLU A 110 -18.39 16.93 -4.99
C GLU A 110 -19.19 15.74 -5.57
N PRO A 111 -20.13 15.97 -6.49
CA PRO A 111 -20.81 14.88 -7.17
C PRO A 111 -19.77 14.05 -7.91
N GLN A 112 -19.81 12.73 -7.72
CA GLN A 112 -19.00 11.81 -8.51
C GLN A 112 -19.34 12.03 -9.99
N ALA A 113 -18.42 12.64 -10.73
CA ALA A 113 -18.47 12.53 -12.18
C ALA A 113 -18.23 11.05 -12.46
N GLU A 114 -19.27 10.35 -12.92
CA GLU A 114 -19.11 9.04 -13.52
C GLU A 114 -18.28 9.25 -14.79
N VAL A 115 -16.96 9.19 -14.63
CA VAL A 115 -16.05 9.06 -15.75
C VAL A 115 -16.29 7.65 -16.27
N THR A 116 -17.24 7.53 -17.19
CA THR A 116 -17.30 6.37 -18.05
C THR A 116 -15.99 6.37 -18.82
N TRP A 117 -15.06 5.52 -18.38
CA TRP A 117 -13.83 5.22 -19.11
C TRP A 117 -14.25 4.52 -20.41
N GLY A 118 -14.67 5.33 -21.38
CA GLY A 118 -15.02 4.87 -22.72
C GLY A 118 -13.81 4.15 -23.30
N SER A 119 -13.94 2.84 -23.47
CA SER A 119 -13.05 2.00 -24.29
C SER A 119 -11.58 1.85 -23.87
N MET A 120 -11.30 1.65 -22.58
CA MET A 120 -10.10 0.88 -22.19
C MET A 120 -10.54 -0.39 -21.48
N GLN A 121 -10.54 -1.49 -22.22
CA GLN A 121 -10.68 -2.81 -21.64
C GLN A 121 -9.53 -3.04 -20.66
N GLY A 122 -9.89 -3.18 -19.38
CA GLY A 122 -9.13 -3.88 -18.35
C GLY A 122 -7.66 -3.50 -18.20
N THR A 123 -7.37 -2.45 -17.43
CA THR A 123 -6.10 -2.37 -16.69
C THR A 123 -6.36 -1.73 -15.34
N SER A 124 -6.95 -2.51 -14.43
CA SER A 124 -6.66 -2.30 -13.01
C SER A 124 -5.23 -2.81 -12.82
N PHE A 125 -4.28 -1.89 -12.63
CA PHE A 125 -2.95 -2.24 -12.14
C PHE A 125 -3.10 -2.55 -10.66
N CYS A 126 -3.73 -3.69 -10.36
CA CYS A 126 -3.73 -4.25 -9.02
C CYS A 126 -2.36 -4.92 -8.84
N LEU A 127 -1.40 -4.17 -8.33
CA LEU A 127 -0.20 -4.74 -7.69
C LEU A 127 -0.54 -5.13 -6.25
N THR A 128 -1.59 -5.92 -6.07
CA THR A 128 -1.69 -6.80 -4.93
C THR A 128 -2.09 -8.17 -5.47
N ARG A 129 -1.31 -9.18 -5.09
CA ARG A 129 -1.51 -10.59 -5.41
C ARG A 129 -2.90 -11.08 -5.03
#